data_AF-A0A433MI41-F1
#
_entry.id   AF-A0A433MI41-F1
#
_cell.length_a   1.000
_cell.length_b   1.000
_cell.length_c   1.000
_cell.angle_alpha   90.00
_cell.angle_beta   90.00
_cell.angle_gamma   90.00
#
_symmetry.space_group_name_H-M   'P 1'
#
loop_
_entity.id
_entity.type
_entity.pdbx_description
1 polymer ?
#
loop_
_entity_poly.entity_id
_entity_poly.type
_entity_poly.pdbx_seq_one_letter_code
_entity_poly.pdbx_strand_id
1 'polypeptide(L)'
;MTSLDRELTSRSSSGALLRELRSGVKFSIRAKRLLILTLLTACGHVAACQRIIQITLTFADGSAELDQAQIERLADWVSRADAIFAVYESAGVEAGATVKLPGRTPEDAMRLARMRAENTTRALKDLFPGPIEAEQFSHSYRERKSTNLEVNDFAAIQLYPNPKTSKLPGCNPGRPDGLER
;
A
#
# COMPACT_ATOMS: atom_id res chain seq x y z
N MET A 1 -54.65 11.82 33.10
CA MET A 1 -54.79 10.46 33.67
C MET A 1 -54.21 9.46 32.67
N THR A 2 -53.05 8.89 33.04
CA THR A 2 -52.48 7.55 32.69
C THR A 2 -52.51 6.98 31.25
N SER A 3 -51.32 6.96 30.63
CA SER A 3 -50.58 5.84 29.99
C SER A 3 -51.32 4.57 29.52
N LEU A 4 -51.06 4.13 28.27
CA LEU A 4 -50.52 2.80 27.91
C LEU A 4 -50.40 2.58 26.37
N ASP A 5 -49.16 2.37 25.90
CA ASP A 5 -48.61 1.34 24.97
C ASP A 5 -49.51 0.64 23.92
N ARG A 6 -49.08 0.08 22.78
CA ARG A 6 -47.86 0.00 21.94
C ARG A 6 -48.19 -0.99 20.79
N GLU A 7 -47.48 -0.85 19.65
CA GLU A 7 -47.13 -1.91 18.66
C GLU A 7 -48.15 -2.54 17.67
N LEU A 8 -48.02 -2.08 16.41
CA LEU A 8 -47.67 -2.83 15.18
C LEU A 8 -48.03 -4.33 15.05
N THR A 9 -48.84 -4.64 14.03
CA THR A 9 -48.62 -5.83 13.18
C THR A 9 -49.30 -5.61 11.82
N SER A 10 -48.52 -5.63 10.73
CA SER A 10 -49.04 -5.77 9.37
C SER A 10 -48.19 -6.79 8.63
N ARG A 11 -48.79 -7.96 8.38
CA ARG A 11 -48.26 -8.99 7.49
C ARG A 11 -49.43 -9.60 6.73
N SER A 12 -49.16 -9.82 5.45
CA SER A 12 -49.70 -10.89 4.61
C SER A 12 -51.08 -10.68 3.99
N SER A 13 -51.08 -10.51 2.66
CA SER A 13 -52.14 -11.08 1.83
C SER A 13 -51.62 -11.35 0.41
N SER A 14 -51.58 -12.65 0.09
CA SER A 14 -52.00 -13.24 -1.19
C SER A 14 -51.08 -13.08 -2.41
N GLY A 15 -50.80 -14.11 -3.21
CA GLY A 15 -51.43 -15.43 -3.30
C GLY A 15 -51.59 -15.78 -4.78
N ALA A 16 -51.07 -16.95 -5.16
CA ALA A 16 -51.34 -17.67 -6.42
C ALA A 16 -50.84 -16.98 -7.72
N LEU A 17 -50.47 -17.65 -8.80
CA LEU A 17 -50.90 -18.97 -9.27
C LEU A 17 -49.87 -19.43 -10.32
N LEU A 18 -49.30 -20.62 -10.09
CA LEU A 18 -48.53 -21.40 -11.05
C LEU A 18 -49.33 -21.63 -12.34
N ARG A 19 -48.79 -21.26 -13.51
CA ARG A 19 -49.15 -21.94 -14.76
C ARG A 19 -48.07 -21.80 -15.84
N GLU A 20 -47.77 -22.95 -16.42
CA GLU A 20 -47.20 -23.19 -17.75
C GLU A 20 -45.67 -23.14 -17.94
N LEU A 21 -45.05 -24.24 -17.54
CA LEU A 21 -43.92 -24.84 -18.25
C LEU A 21 -44.42 -25.44 -19.58
N ARG A 22 -43.98 -24.90 -20.72
CA ARG A 22 -43.79 -25.64 -21.99
C ARG A 22 -43.15 -24.74 -23.04
N SER A 23 -41.84 -24.84 -23.20
CA SER A 23 -41.19 -24.65 -24.50
C SER A 23 -39.78 -25.25 -24.42
N GLY A 24 -39.62 -26.37 -25.11
CA GLY A 24 -38.38 -27.13 -25.12
C GLY A 24 -37.33 -26.46 -26.00
N VAL A 25 -36.13 -26.30 -25.44
CA VAL A 25 -34.92 -26.16 -26.26
C VAL A 25 -33.88 -27.13 -25.71
N LYS A 26 -33.65 -28.21 -26.47
CA LYS A 26 -32.59 -29.19 -26.20
C LYS A 26 -31.24 -28.55 -26.50
N PHE A 27 -30.64 -27.86 -25.54
CA PHE A 27 -29.27 -27.37 -25.64
C PHE A 27 -28.27 -28.50 -25.38
N SER A 28 -27.50 -28.85 -26.42
CA SER A 28 -26.41 -29.83 -26.41
C SER A 28 -25.38 -29.51 -25.33
N ILE A 29 -24.99 -30.53 -24.55
CA ILE A 29 -24.06 -30.48 -23.40
C ILE A 29 -22.69 -29.89 -23.80
N ARG A 30 -22.29 -30.01 -25.07
CA ARG A 30 -21.02 -29.47 -25.58
C ARG A 30 -20.98 -27.94 -25.61
N ALA A 31 -22.11 -27.27 -25.86
CA ALA A 31 -22.18 -25.81 -25.90
C ALA A 31 -22.14 -25.17 -24.49
N LYS A 32 -22.64 -25.88 -23.47
CA LYS A 32 -22.57 -25.43 -22.07
C LYS A 32 -21.16 -25.47 -21.49
N ARG A 33 -20.30 -26.39 -21.94
CA ARG A 33 -18.91 -26.48 -21.45
C ARG A 33 -18.01 -25.36 -21.98
N LEU A 34 -18.27 -24.87 -23.19
CA LEU A 34 -17.47 -23.78 -23.78
C LEU A 34 -17.83 -22.41 -23.19
N LEU A 35 -19.07 -22.23 -22.70
CA LEU A 35 -19.51 -20.97 -22.09
C LEU A 35 -18.99 -20.77 -20.66
N ILE A 36 -18.67 -21.86 -19.95
CA ILE A 36 -18.18 -21.80 -18.56
C ILE A 36 -16.67 -21.48 -18.50
N LEU A 37 -15.91 -21.80 -19.56
CA LEU A 37 -14.47 -21.59 -19.58
C LEU A 37 -14.05 -20.15 -19.91
N THR A 38 -14.93 -19.33 -20.51
CA THR A 38 -14.64 -17.93 -20.88
C THR A 38 -14.95 -16.92 -19.78
N LEU A 39 -15.58 -17.31 -18.68
CA LEU A 39 -15.99 -16.42 -17.59
C LEU A 39 -14.94 -16.23 -16.48
N LEU A 40 -13.78 -16.90 -16.56
CA LEU A 40 -12.74 -16.83 -15.52
C LEU A 40 -11.55 -15.91 -15.86
N THR A 41 -11.52 -15.28 -17.04
CA THR A 41 -10.40 -14.43 -17.48
C THR A 41 -10.69 -12.94 -17.47
N ALA A 42 -11.61 -12.50 -16.61
CA ALA A 42 -11.83 -11.09 -16.32
C ALA A 42 -11.55 -10.77 -14.84
N CYS A 43 -10.48 -11.32 -14.27
CA CYS A 43 -9.81 -10.62 -13.17
C CYS A 43 -9.12 -9.38 -13.75
N GLY A 44 -9.92 -8.34 -14.01
CA GLY A 44 -9.40 -6.99 -14.19
C GLY A 44 -8.49 -6.70 -13.00
N HIS A 45 -7.24 -6.37 -13.29
CA HIS A 45 -6.26 -6.08 -12.26
C HIS A 45 -6.76 -4.84 -11.51
N VAL A 46 -7.39 -5.04 -10.36
CA VAL A 46 -7.57 -3.97 -9.38
C VAL A 46 -6.17 -3.68 -8.88
N ALA A 47 -5.41 -2.89 -9.64
CA ALA A 47 -4.18 -2.30 -9.16
C ALA A 47 -4.61 -1.43 -7.97
N ALA A 48 -4.39 -1.94 -6.75
CA ALA A 48 -4.52 -1.15 -5.55
C ALA A 48 -3.72 0.13 -5.80
N CYS A 49 -4.40 1.28 -5.79
CA CYS A 49 -3.78 2.56 -6.05
C CYS A 49 -2.81 2.93 -4.92
N GLN A 50 -1.62 2.32 -4.91
CA GLN A 50 -0.56 2.72 -4.00
C GLN A 50 0.11 3.95 -4.61
N ARG A 51 -0.25 5.12 -4.08
CA ARG A 51 0.26 6.44 -4.50
C ARG A 51 1.50 6.86 -3.69
N ILE A 52 1.98 5.98 -2.83
CA ILE A 52 3.21 6.14 -2.07
C ILE A 52 4.37 6.01 -3.05
N ILE A 53 5.18 7.05 -3.15
CA ILE A 53 6.45 6.96 -3.89
C ILE A 53 7.56 6.64 -2.91
N GLN A 54 8.48 5.77 -3.32
CA GLN A 54 9.52 5.25 -2.44
C GLN A 54 10.89 5.28 -3.13
N ILE A 55 11.92 5.53 -2.33
CA ILE A 55 13.31 5.26 -2.66
C ILE A 55 13.95 4.43 -1.55
N THR A 56 14.90 3.57 -1.91
CA THR A 56 15.74 2.86 -0.94
C THR A 56 17.19 3.25 -1.17
N LEU A 57 17.81 3.81 -0.13
CA LEU A 57 19.23 4.15 -0.06
C LEU A 57 20.00 3.02 0.63
N THR A 58 21.27 2.89 0.27
CA THR A 58 22.17 1.87 0.81
C THR A 58 23.28 2.51 1.63
N PHE A 59 23.81 1.80 2.61
CA PHE A 59 24.93 2.29 3.41
C PHE A 59 26.18 1.44 3.19
N ALA A 60 27.34 2.08 3.27
CA ALA A 60 28.60 1.38 3.45
C ALA A 60 28.55 0.53 4.73
N ASP A 61 29.33 -0.56 4.75
CA ASP A 61 29.31 -1.47 5.89
C ASP A 61 29.68 -0.76 7.19
N GLY A 62 28.83 -0.94 8.21
CA GLY A 62 29.01 -0.31 9.52
C GLY A 62 28.81 1.20 9.56
N SER A 63 28.50 1.85 8.43
CA SER A 63 28.26 3.30 8.36
C SER A 63 26.80 3.65 8.61
N ALA A 64 26.58 4.78 9.30
CA ALA A 64 25.29 5.46 9.36
C ALA A 64 25.20 6.67 8.41
N GLU A 65 26.31 7.02 7.76
CA GLU A 65 26.40 8.17 6.88
C GLU A 65 26.03 7.77 5.45
N LEU A 66 25.22 8.61 4.82
CA LEU A 66 24.96 8.54 3.38
C LEU A 66 26.21 9.02 2.65
N ASP A 67 26.73 8.20 1.75
CA ASP A 67 27.78 8.65 0.84
C ASP A 67 27.24 9.67 -0.17
N GLN A 68 28.16 10.36 -0.85
CA GLN A 68 27.82 11.38 -1.83
C GLN A 68 26.89 10.85 -2.93
N ALA A 69 27.09 9.61 -3.39
CA ALA A 69 26.27 9.02 -4.43
C ALA A 69 24.82 8.77 -3.95
N GLN A 70 24.61 8.40 -2.68
CA GLN A 70 23.27 8.30 -2.12
C GLN A 70 22.62 9.66 -1.91
N ILE A 71 23.37 10.69 -1.53
CA ILE A 71 22.85 12.06 -1.39
C ILE A 71 22.38 12.60 -2.74
N GLU A 72 23.19 12.44 -3.79
CA GLU A 72 22.82 12.84 -5.16
C GLU A 72 21.58 12.08 -5.64
N ARG A 73 21.53 10.77 -5.39
CA ARG A 73 20.37 9.94 -5.75
C ARG A 73 19.10 10.35 -5.00
N LEU A 74 19.23 10.75 -3.74
CA LEU A 74 18.12 11.28 -2.94
C LEU A 74 17.65 12.63 -3.49
N ALA A 75 18.56 13.56 -3.77
CA ALA A 75 18.24 14.87 -4.32
C ALA A 75 17.50 14.76 -5.67
N ASP A 76 18.00 13.93 -6.57
CA ASP A 76 17.37 13.63 -7.86
C ASP A 76 15.96 13.04 -7.69
N TRP A 77 15.78 12.17 -6.71
CA TRP A 77 14.47 11.60 -6.42
C TRP A 77 13.50 12.61 -5.82
N VAL A 78 13.96 13.47 -4.89
CA VAL A 78 13.15 14.57 -4.34
C VAL A 78 12.72 15.54 -5.44
N SER A 79 13.62 15.91 -6.35
CA SER A 79 13.29 16.78 -7.48
C SER A 79 12.20 16.18 -8.38
N ARG A 80 12.29 14.88 -8.69
CA ARG A 80 11.23 14.19 -9.44
C ARG A 80 9.93 14.08 -8.66
N ALA A 81 10.00 13.86 -7.35
CA ALA A 81 8.84 13.78 -6.49
C ALA A 81 8.07 15.13 -6.47
N ASP A 82 8.77 16.24 -6.32
CA ASP A 82 8.21 17.59 -6.33
C ASP A 82 7.50 17.91 -7.66
N ALA A 83 8.05 17.42 -8.78
CA ALA A 83 7.44 17.59 -10.10
C ALA A 83 6.13 16.79 -10.29
N ILE A 84 5.88 15.74 -9.49
CA ILE A 84 4.70 14.87 -9.62
C ILE A 84 3.53 15.39 -8.77
N PHE A 85 3.79 15.74 -7.51
CA PHE A 85 2.77 16.21 -6.58
C PHE A 85 3.19 17.53 -5.95
N ALA A 86 2.31 18.53 -6.03
CA ALA A 86 2.59 19.87 -5.52
C ALA A 86 2.73 19.94 -3.99
N VAL A 87 2.12 19.00 -3.25
CA VAL A 87 2.15 18.97 -1.78
C VAL A 87 2.17 17.53 -1.29
N TYR A 88 3.09 17.26 -0.37
CA TYR A 88 3.15 16.04 0.42
C TYR A 88 2.65 16.32 1.84
N GLU A 89 1.88 15.40 2.39
CA GLU A 89 1.35 15.50 3.76
C GLU A 89 2.39 15.07 4.78
N SER A 90 3.12 13.99 4.49
CA SER A 90 4.15 13.45 5.38
C SER A 90 5.14 12.56 4.63
N ALA A 91 6.18 12.14 5.35
CA ALA A 91 7.13 11.12 4.95
C ALA A 91 7.25 10.02 6.02
N GLY A 92 7.63 8.83 5.58
CA GLY A 92 8.10 7.74 6.45
C GLY A 92 9.55 7.40 6.10
N VAL A 93 10.40 7.24 7.10
CA VAL A 93 11.80 6.83 6.94
C VAL A 93 12.02 5.56 7.77
N GLU A 94 12.16 4.43 7.09
CA GLU A 94 12.48 3.15 7.70
C GLU A 94 13.95 2.82 7.45
N ALA A 95 14.72 2.51 8.48
CA ALA A 95 16.11 2.09 8.31
C ALA A 95 16.39 0.72 8.93
N GLY A 96 17.24 -0.03 8.23
CA GLY A 96 17.69 -1.35 8.63
C GLY A 96 19.18 -1.40 8.92
N ALA A 97 19.57 -2.30 9.82
CA ALA A 97 20.95 -2.76 9.91
C ALA A 97 21.05 -4.26 10.17
N THR A 98 22.07 -4.88 9.57
CA THR A 98 22.33 -6.31 9.71
C THR A 98 23.09 -6.62 11.00
N VAL A 99 22.64 -7.64 11.74
CA VAL A 99 23.39 -8.31 12.82
C VAL A 99 24.40 -9.27 12.18
N LYS A 100 25.67 -8.86 12.13
CA LYS A 100 26.79 -9.67 11.59
C LYS A 100 27.34 -10.59 12.67
N LEU A 101 27.38 -11.90 12.46
CA LEU A 101 27.93 -12.84 13.45
C LEU A 101 29.34 -13.32 13.03
N PRO A 102 30.34 -13.30 13.93
CA PRO A 102 30.28 -12.98 15.36
C PRO A 102 30.60 -11.50 15.72
N GLY A 103 30.47 -10.55 14.80
CA GLY A 103 31.04 -9.19 14.95
C GLY A 103 30.12 -8.07 15.45
N ARG A 104 28.79 -8.26 15.52
CA ARG A 104 27.83 -7.21 15.89
C ARG A 104 26.66 -7.79 16.67
N THR A 105 26.27 -7.14 17.76
CA THR A 105 25.09 -7.53 18.56
C THR A 105 23.78 -7.01 17.94
N PRO A 106 22.61 -7.59 18.28
CA PRO A 106 21.30 -7.02 17.92
C PRO A 106 21.13 -5.56 18.37
N GLU A 107 21.66 -5.20 19.53
CA GLU A 107 21.62 -3.86 20.11
C GLU A 107 22.48 -2.88 19.29
N ASP A 108 23.68 -3.30 18.89
CA ASP A 108 24.54 -2.49 18.02
C ASP A 108 23.91 -2.26 16.64
N ALA A 109 23.28 -3.30 16.07
CA ALA A 109 22.56 -3.16 14.82
C ALA A 109 21.36 -2.22 14.97
N MET A 110 20.59 -2.33 16.05
CA MET A 110 19.46 -1.42 16.31
C MET A 110 19.92 0.03 16.46
N ARG A 111 21.02 0.27 17.18
CA ARG A 111 21.64 1.59 17.29
C ARG A 111 22.08 2.14 15.93
N LEU A 112 22.70 1.30 15.11
CA LEU A 112 23.10 1.67 13.75
C LEU A 112 21.90 2.01 12.86
N ALA A 113 20.82 1.22 12.92
CA ALA A 113 19.58 1.47 12.20
C ALA A 113 18.95 2.83 12.61
N ARG A 114 18.96 3.16 13.90
CA ARG A 114 18.46 4.47 14.39
C ARG A 114 19.27 5.63 13.82
N MET A 115 20.60 5.57 13.90
CA MET A 115 21.46 6.61 13.33
C MET A 115 21.22 6.78 11.82
N ARG A 116 20.99 5.68 11.09
CA ARG A 116 20.64 5.72 9.66
C ARG A 116 19.30 6.39 9.41
N ALA A 117 18.27 6.07 10.19
CA ALA A 117 16.97 6.75 10.09
C ALA A 117 17.12 8.24 10.35
N GLU A 118 17.82 8.63 11.42
CA GLU A 118 18.07 10.02 11.79
C GLU A 118 18.82 10.80 10.71
N ASN A 119 19.94 10.26 10.21
CA ASN A 119 20.73 10.89 9.17
C ASN A 119 19.97 10.99 7.85
N THR A 120 19.19 9.95 7.51
CA THR A 120 18.35 9.96 6.31
C THR A 120 17.22 10.99 6.42
N THR A 121 16.57 11.10 7.57
CA THR A 121 15.55 12.13 7.79
C THR A 121 16.15 13.53 7.73
N ARG A 122 17.34 13.75 8.30
CA ARG A 122 18.03 15.04 8.20
C ARG A 122 18.28 15.40 6.74
N ALA A 123 18.91 14.49 5.99
CA ALA A 123 19.17 14.67 4.56
C ALA A 123 17.88 14.92 3.76
N LEU A 124 16.80 14.17 4.04
CA LEU A 124 15.51 14.38 3.41
C LEU A 124 14.98 15.80 3.69
N LYS A 125 14.94 16.22 4.95
CA LYS A 125 14.42 17.54 5.34
C LYS A 125 15.24 18.69 4.76
N ASP A 126 16.56 18.52 4.66
CA ASP A 126 17.46 19.52 4.09
C ASP A 126 17.28 19.66 2.57
N LEU A 127 16.97 18.55 1.87
CA LEU A 127 16.77 18.52 0.42
C LEU A 127 15.33 18.83 -0.01
N PHE A 128 14.35 18.65 0.87
CA PHE A 128 12.94 18.84 0.51
C PHE A 128 12.62 20.33 0.36
N PRO A 129 11.90 20.75 -0.71
CA PRO A 129 11.67 22.16 -1.01
C PRO A 129 10.76 22.88 0.00
N GLY A 130 10.06 22.15 0.85
CA GLY A 130 9.19 22.70 1.89
C GLY A 130 9.26 21.88 3.19
N PRO A 131 8.62 22.35 4.27
CA PRO A 131 8.57 21.61 5.51
C PRO A 131 7.85 20.27 5.28
N ILE A 132 8.45 19.19 5.77
CA ILE A 132 7.87 17.86 5.74
C ILE A 132 8.04 17.18 7.09
N GLU A 133 6.93 16.71 7.65
CA GLU A 133 6.96 15.85 8.82
C GLU A 133 7.35 14.44 8.40
N ALA A 134 8.30 13.86 9.12
CA ALA A 134 8.87 12.56 8.80
C ALA A 134 8.86 11.66 10.02
N GLU A 135 8.10 10.56 9.95
CA GLU A 135 8.12 9.51 10.96
C GLU A 135 9.32 8.58 10.72
N GLN A 136 9.94 8.11 11.80
CA GLN A 136 11.14 7.27 11.75
C GLN A 136 10.86 5.89 12.30
N PHE A 137 11.32 4.87 11.58
CA PHE A 137 11.27 3.47 11.97
C PHE A 137 12.66 2.86 11.86
N SER A 138 13.01 1.97 12.79
CA SER A 138 14.34 1.36 12.83
C SER A 138 14.27 -0.10 13.25
N HIS A 139 14.96 -0.93 12.49
CA HIS A 139 14.93 -2.37 12.67
C HIS A 139 16.33 -2.98 12.59
N SER A 140 16.63 -3.90 13.51
CA SER A 140 17.77 -4.80 13.38
C SER A 140 17.31 -6.10 12.72
N TYR A 141 18.09 -6.58 11.76
CA TYR A 141 17.79 -7.79 11.02
C TYR A 141 18.90 -8.81 11.19
N ARG A 142 18.54 -10.08 11.32
CA ARG A 142 19.52 -11.17 11.27
C ARG A 142 20.10 -11.26 9.86
N GLU A 143 21.41 -11.45 9.76
CA GLU A 143 22.08 -11.74 8.49
C GLU A 143 21.45 -12.97 7.81
N ARG A 144 20.94 -12.77 6.59
CA ARG A 144 20.43 -13.88 5.76
C ARG A 144 21.62 -14.52 5.06
N LYS A 145 21.75 -15.85 5.18
CA LYS A 145 22.79 -16.63 4.47
C LYS A 145 22.49 -16.87 2.98
N SER A 146 21.44 -16.26 2.42
CA SER A 146 21.04 -16.48 1.03
C SER A 146 21.83 -15.60 0.08
N THR A 147 22.17 -16.15 -1.10
CA THR A 147 22.85 -15.46 -2.22
C THR A 147 22.03 -14.36 -2.89
N ASN A 148 20.76 -14.20 -2.51
CA ASN A 148 19.86 -13.18 -3.06
C ASN A 148 19.95 -11.91 -2.20
N LEU A 149 20.55 -10.88 -2.79
CA LEU A 149 21.09 -9.64 -2.24
C LEU A 149 20.07 -8.66 -1.65
N GLU A 150 19.11 -9.10 -0.85
CA GLU A 150 18.38 -8.16 0.02
C GLU A 150 19.28 -7.82 1.22
N VAL A 151 20.06 -6.75 1.05
CA VAL A 151 20.95 -6.23 2.10
C VAL A 151 20.09 -5.50 3.12
N ASN A 152 20.10 -5.96 4.38
CA ASN A 152 19.34 -5.31 5.46
C ASN A 152 20.00 -4.02 5.96
N ASP A 153 20.97 -3.48 5.23
CA ASP A 153 21.68 -2.23 5.51
C ASP A 153 21.19 -1.13 4.58
N PHE A 154 20.04 -0.55 4.92
CA PHE A 154 19.29 0.36 4.05
C PHE A 154 18.60 1.48 4.83
N ALA A 155 18.13 2.48 4.09
CA ALA A 155 17.05 3.36 4.52
C ALA A 155 16.04 3.53 3.37
N ALA A 156 14.78 3.22 3.64
CA ALA A 156 13.66 3.40 2.72
C ALA A 156 12.89 4.67 3.11
N ILE A 157 12.69 5.55 2.14
CA ILE A 157 11.92 6.77 2.32
C ILE A 157 10.64 6.62 1.51
N GLN A 158 9.51 6.86 2.16
CA GLN A 158 8.18 6.87 1.57
C GLN A 158 7.61 8.30 1.67
N LEU A 159 7.08 8.84 0.58
CA LEU A 159 6.35 10.11 0.60
C LEU A 159 4.87 9.88 0.41
N TYR A 160 4.05 10.57 1.20
CA TYR A 160 2.60 10.50 1.18
C TYR A 160 2.01 11.79 0.59
N PRO A 161 1.53 11.79 -0.66
CA PRO A 161 0.96 12.98 -1.30
C PRO A 161 -0.31 13.44 -0.57
N ASN A 162 -0.49 14.75 -0.44
CA ASN A 162 -1.70 15.30 0.17
C ASN A 162 -2.91 15.05 -0.77
N PRO A 163 -3.95 14.32 -0.33
CA PRO A 163 -5.07 13.95 -1.18
C PRO A 163 -6.01 15.12 -1.53
N LYS A 164 -5.94 16.23 -0.79
CA LYS A 164 -6.81 17.40 -1.01
C LYS A 164 -6.29 18.31 -2.12
N THR A 165 -4.98 18.40 -2.28
CA THR A 165 -4.33 19.32 -3.25
C THR A 165 -3.86 18.59 -4.50
N SER A 166 -3.55 17.31 -4.37
CA SER A 166 -3.20 16.49 -5.51
C SER A 166 -4.47 16.18 -6.30
N LYS A 167 -4.51 16.53 -7.60
CA LYS A 167 -5.54 16.05 -8.54
C LYS A 167 -5.33 14.56 -8.76
N LEU A 168 -5.63 13.76 -7.74
CA LEU A 168 -5.37 12.34 -7.77
C LEU A 168 -6.40 11.70 -8.70
N PRO A 169 -5.97 10.90 -9.70
CA PRO A 169 -6.92 10.15 -10.52
C PRO A 169 -7.79 9.32 -9.59
N GLY A 170 -9.11 9.47 -9.71
CA GLY A 170 -10.07 8.87 -8.79
C GLY A 170 -9.83 7.38 -8.67
N CYS A 171 -9.28 6.96 -7.53
CA CYS A 171 -9.14 5.55 -7.20
C CYS A 171 -10.47 5.09 -6.64
N ASN A 172 -11.45 4.99 -7.54
CA ASN A 172 -12.69 4.30 -7.26
C ASN A 172 -12.41 2.82 -7.54
N PRO A 173 -12.35 1.93 -6.52
CA PRO A 173 -12.73 0.56 -6.79
C PRO A 173 -14.18 0.69 -7.24
N GLY A 174 -14.45 0.51 -8.54
CA GLY A 174 -15.81 0.58 -9.06
C GLY A 174 -16.69 -0.23 -8.12
N ARG A 175 -17.66 0.43 -7.46
CA ARG A 175 -18.72 -0.30 -6.77
C ARG A 175 -19.29 -1.23 -7.86
N PRO A 176 -19.34 -2.55 -7.66
CA PRO A 176 -19.97 -3.40 -8.66
C PRO A 176 -21.38 -2.86 -8.86
N ASP A 177 -21.63 -2.37 -10.07
CA ASP A 177 -22.93 -1.84 -10.46
C ASP A 177 -23.97 -2.94 -10.19
N GLY A 178 -24.91 -2.68 -9.28
CA GLY A 178 -26.01 -3.61 -9.03
C GLY A 178 -26.30 -3.97 -7.59
N LEU A 179 -26.27 -3.02 -6.66
CA LEU A 179 -27.12 -3.13 -5.47
C LEU A 179 -27.91 -1.83 -5.30
N GLU A 180 -28.87 -1.65 -6.20
CA GLU A 180 -30.04 -0.83 -5.90
C GLU A 180 -30.88 -1.52 -4.81
N ARG A 181 -31.57 -0.68 -4.04
CA ARG A 181 -32.24 -0.95 -2.76
C ARG A 181 -33.30 -2.04 -2.81
#